data_AF-A0A1W1WDG3-F1
#
_entry.id   AF-A0A1W1WDG3-F1
#
_cell.length_a   1.000
_cell.length_b   1.000
_cell.length_c   1.000
_cell.angle_alpha   90.00
_cell.angle_beta   90.00
_cell.angle_gamma   90.00
#
_symmetry.space_group_name_H-M   'P 1'
#
loop_
_entity.id
_entity.type
_entity.pdbx_description
1 polymer ?
#
loop_
_entity_poly.entity_id
_entity_poly.type
_entity_poly.pdbx_seq_one_letter_code
_entity_poly.pdbx_strand_id
1 'polypeptide(L)' 'MSDTVKLSEYKCFDCDQVFLLPAGSTATVCPRCASDRIQHGGEMQVTVVSQGKDA' A
#
# COMPACT_ATOMS: atom_id res chain seq x y z
N MET A 1 -15.79 -10.91 12.24
CA MET A 1 -15.83 -10.67 10.77
C MET A 1 -14.39 -10.53 10.29
N SER A 2 -14.07 -11.01 9.09
CA SER A 2 -12.78 -10.78 8.45
C SER A 2 -12.98 -9.75 7.34
N ASP A 3 -12.27 -8.63 7.41
CA ASP A 3 -12.36 -7.58 6.41
C ASP A 3 -11.27 -7.80 5.37
N THR A 4 -11.68 -8.08 4.14
CA THR A 4 -10.74 -8.23 3.02
C THR A 4 -10.48 -6.86 2.41
N VAL A 5 -9.25 -6.36 2.54
CA VAL A 5 -8.83 -5.08 1.97
C VAL A 5 -7.90 -5.35 0.79
N LYS A 6 -8.20 -4.73 -0.36
CA LYS A 6 -7.29 -4.72 -1.50
C LYS A 6 -6.38 -3.51 -1.40
N LEU A 7 -5.07 -3.72 -1.54
CA LEU A 7 -4.04 -2.69 -1.56
C LEU A 7 -3.27 -2.75 -2.87
N SER A 8 -2.73 -1.61 -3.29
CA SER A 8 -1.84 -1.46 -4.44
C SER A 8 -0.44 -1.12 -3.92
N GLU A 9 0.56 -1.88 -4.34
CA GLU A 9 1.96 -1.66 -3.97
C GLU A 9 2.64 -0.68 -4.91
N TYR A 10 3.38 0.26 -4.33
CA TYR A 10 4.20 1.22 -5.07
C TYR A 10 5.62 1.24 -4.53
N LYS A 11 6.60 1.26 -5.44
CA LYS A 11 8.02 1.41 -5.13
C LYS A 11 8.57 2.69 -5.75
N CYS A 12 9.22 3.52 -4.96
CA CYS A 12 9.99 4.66 -5.47
C CYS A 12 11.38 4.20 -5.93
N PHE A 13 11.83 4.64 -7.10
CA PHE A 13 13.17 4.34 -7.61
C PHE A 13 14.27 5.22 -7.04
N ASP A 14 13.92 6.37 -6.48
CA ASP A 14 14.90 7.36 -6.04
C ASP A 14 15.37 7.11 -4.60
N CYS A 15 14.44 6.72 -3.72
CA CYS A 15 14.72 6.43 -2.31
C CYS A 15 14.45 4.98 -1.90
N ASP A 16 14.15 4.10 -2.87
CA ASP A 16 13.78 2.68 -2.68
C ASP A 16 12.61 2.43 -1.71
N GLN A 17 11.84 3.46 -1.37
CA GLN A 17 10.70 3.35 -0.46
C GLN A 17 9.57 2.55 -1.12
N VAL A 18 9.12 1.50 -0.42
CA VAL A 18 7.88 0.78 -0.73
C VAL A 18 6.76 1.31 0.15
N PHE A 19 5.58 1.52 -0.43
CA PHE A 19 4.38 1.95 0.28
C PHE A 19 3.13 1.36 -0.36
N LEU A 20 2.07 1.24 0.44
CA LEU A 20 0.81 0.62 0.05
C LEU A 20 -0.29 1.67 0.04
N LEU A 21 -1.13 1.67 -0.98
CA LEU A 21 -2.35 2.48 -1.04
C LEU A 21 -3.59 1.59 -1.17
N PRO A 22 -4.78 2.07 -0.77
CA PRO A 22 -6.03 1.36 -1.05
C PRO A 22 -6.21 1.12 -2.54
N ALA A 23 -6.70 -0.06 -2.93
CA ALA A 23 -6.95 -0.37 -4.33
C ALA A 23 -7.87 0.68 -4.98
N GLY A 24 -7.51 1.09 -6.19
CA GLY A 24 -8.16 2.20 -6.92
C GLY A 24 -7.59 3.58 -6.62
N SER A 25 -6.73 3.72 -5.60
CA SER A 25 -5.94 4.94 -5.40
C SER A 25 -4.71 4.90 -6.30
N THR A 26 -4.34 6.03 -6.90
CA THR A 26 -3.15 6.14 -7.74
C THR A 26 -2.11 7.01 -7.05
N ALA A 27 -0.93 6.46 -6.80
CA ALA A 27 0.22 7.28 -6.40
C ALA A 27 0.75 8.03 -7.64
N THR A 28 0.98 9.32 -7.52
CA THR A 28 1.68 10.14 -8.52
C THR A 28 3.07 10.57 -8.06
N VAL A 29 3.31 10.58 -6.74
CA VAL A 29 4.58 10.96 -6.13
C VAL A 29 4.91 10.08 -4.93
N CYS A 30 6.20 9.89 -4.66
CA CYS A 30 6.67 9.21 -3.46
C CYS A 30 6.43 10.07 -2.21
N PRO A 31 5.77 9.55 -1.16
CA PRO A 31 5.51 10.31 0.06
C PRO A 31 6.77 10.64 0.87
N ARG A 32 7.90 9.98 0.58
CA ARG A 32 9.16 10.15 1.32
C ARG A 32 10.07 11.22 0.73
N CYS A 33 10.24 11.23 -0.59
CA CYS A 33 11.18 12.13 -1.28
C CYS A 33 10.51 13.04 -2.34
N ALA A 34 9.18 12.98 -2.48
CA ALA A 34 8.41 13.72 -3.48
C ALA A 34 8.77 13.43 -4.95
N SER A 35 9.57 12.40 -5.22
CA SER A 35 9.92 11.97 -6.58
C SER A 35 8.71 11.36 -7.30
N ASP A 36 8.52 11.69 -8.57
CA ASP A 36 7.52 11.09 -9.47
C ASP A 36 7.98 9.75 -10.07
N ARG A 37 9.23 9.33 -9.83
CA ARG A 37 9.78 8.05 -10.30
C ARG A 37 9.32 6.90 -9.42
N ILE A 38 8.08 6.47 -9.63
CA ILE A 38 7.42 5.38 -8.90
C ILE A 38 6.99 4.26 -9.86
N GLN A 39 7.11 3.02 -9.40
CA GLN A 39 6.67 1.81 -10.09
C GLN A 39 5.50 1.18 -9.33
N HIS A 40 4.44 0.82 -10.04
CA HIS A 40 3.36 0.00 -9.50
C HIS A 40 3.81 -1.47 -9.46
N GLY A 41 3.88 -2.04 -8.26
CA GLY A 41 4.30 -3.42 -7.99
C GLY A 41 3.16 -4.44 -8.16
N GLY A 42 1.90 -3.99 -8.18
CA GLY A 42 0.71 -4.82 -8.35
C GLY A 42 -0.30 -4.66 -7.23
N GLU A 43 -1.38 -5.43 -7.30
CA GLU A 43 -2.43 -5.45 -6.28
C GLU A 43 -2.23 -6.64 -5.33
N MET A 44 -2.28 -6.36 -4.03
CA MET A 44 -2.24 -7.35 -2.95
C MET A 44 -3.58 -7.36 -2.21
N GLN A 45 -4.13 -8.55 -2.00
CA GLN A 45 -5.29 -8.73 -1.14
C GLN A 45 -4.82 -9.14 0.25
N VAL A 46 -5.17 -8.35 1.26
CA VAL A 46 -4.85 -8.63 2.66
C VAL A 46 -6.14 -8.84 3.43
N THR A 47 -6.21 -9.96 4.14
CA THR A 47 -7.31 -10.25 5.06
C THR A 47 -6.93 -9.69 6.42
N VAL A 48 -7.60 -8.62 6.85
CA VAL A 48 -7.43 -8.08 8.20
C VAL A 48 -8.20 -8.98 9.14
N VAL A 49 -7.47 -9.74 9.96
CA VAL A 49 -8.06 -10.48 11.07
C VAL A 49 -8.01 -9.54 12.26
N SER A 50 -9.13 -8.88 12.57
CA SER A 50 -9.27 -8.17 13.84
C SER A 50 -9.17 -9.21 14.96
N GLN A 51 -8.00 -9.34 15.58
CA GLN A 51 -7.91 -10.03 16.86
C GLN A 51 -8.72 -9.20 17.84
N GLY A 52 -9.95 -9.64 18.11
CA GLY A 52 -10.70 -9.20 19.26
C GLY A 52 -9.77 -9.32 20.46
N LYS A 53 -9.39 -8.18 21.02
CA LYS A 53 -8.73 -8.14 22.31
C LYS A 53 -9.84 -8.38 23.32
N ASP A 54 -10.16 -9.65 23.57
CA ASP A 54 -10.92 -10.06 24.74
C ASP A 54 -10.13 -9.60 25.98
N ALA A 55 -10.60 -8.53 26.61
CA ALA A 55 -10.21 -8.11 27.96
C ALA A 55 -11.35 -7.30 28.58
#